data_AF-A0A2X0TFN8-F1
#
_entry.id   AF-A0A2X0TFN8-F1
#
_cell.length_a   1.000
_cell.length_b   1.000
_cell.length_c   1.000
_cell.angle_alpha   90.00
_cell.angle_beta   90.00
_cell.angle_gamma   90.00
#
_symmetry.space_group_name_H-M   'P 1'
#
loop_
_entity.id
_entity.type
_entity.pdbx_description
1 polymer ?
#
loop_
_entity_poly.entity_id
_entity_poly.type
_entity_poly.pdbx_seq_one_letter_code
_entity_poly.pdbx_strand_id
1 'polypeptide(L)' 'YQNFSRIIENANVIMSTYQDDQLGDVQVYPDAGTVAFSAGLHGWAFTLNRFARMYAKKFGVEPAKMTSRLWG' A
#
# COMPACT_ATOMS: atom_id res chain seq x y z
N TYR A 1 3.12 -12.15 3.42
CA TYR A 1 3.22 -11.40 2.16
C TYR A 1 2.22 -11.91 1.13
N GLN A 2 2.41 -13.10 0.54
CA GLN A 2 1.53 -13.64 -0.52
C GLN A 2 0.02 -13.56 -0.24
N ASN A 3 -0.41 -13.83 1.00
CA ASN A 3 -1.82 -13.71 1.37
C ASN A 3 -2.33 -12.25 1.29
N PHE A 4 -1.53 -11.27 1.76
CA PHE A 4 -1.87 -9.86 1.65
C PHE A 4 -1.95 -9.42 0.19
N SER A 5 -0.99 -9.84 -0.65
CA SER A 5 -1.01 -9.54 -2.08
C SER A 5 -2.27 -10.06 -2.75
N ARG A 6 -2.68 -11.31 -2.45
CA ARG A 6 -3.93 -11.89 -2.97
C ARG A 6 -5.18 -11.13 -2.52
N ILE A 7 -5.23 -10.71 -1.26
CA ILE A 7 -6.38 -9.94 -0.73
C ILE A 7 -6.51 -8.60 -1.45
N ILE A 8 -5.39 -7.90 -1.65
CA ILE A 8 -5.35 -6.63 -2.37
C ILE A 8 -5.75 -6.81 -3.85
N GLU A 9 -5.24 -7.85 -4.49
CA GLU A 9 -5.61 -8.20 -5.88
C GLU A 9 -7.10 -8.47 -6.01
N ASN A 10 -7.69 -9.28 -5.12
CA ASN A 10 -9.13 -9.54 -5.11
C ASN A 10 -9.95 -8.25 -4.94
N ALA A 11 -9.51 -7.34 -4.09
CA ALA A 11 -10.17 -6.04 -3.91
C ALA A 11 -10.08 -5.19 -5.19
N ASN A 12 -8.92 -5.15 -5.85
CA ASN A 12 -8.72 -4.43 -7.10
C ASN A 12 -9.56 -5.00 -8.25
N VAL A 13 -9.75 -6.33 -8.31
CA VAL A 13 -10.66 -6.96 -9.29
C VAL A 13 -12.10 -6.47 -9.12
N ILE A 14 -12.57 -6.32 -7.88
CA ILE A 14 -13.92 -5.80 -7.60
C ILE A 14 -13.98 -4.32 -8.01
N MET A 15 -13.01 -3.51 -7.61
CA MET A 15 -12.98 -2.08 -7.92
C MET A 15 -12.92 -1.83 -9.43
N SER A 16 -12.11 -2.58 -10.18
CA SER A 16 -12.01 -2.46 -11.63
C SER A 16 -13.28 -2.89 -12.38
N THR A 17 -14.05 -3.83 -11.81
CA THR A 17 -15.33 -4.28 -12.41
C THR A 17 -16.40 -3.18 -12.38
N TYR A 18 -16.35 -2.28 -11.39
CA TYR A 18 -17.35 -1.23 -11.17
C TYR A 18 -16.78 0.18 -11.28
N GLN A 19 -15.61 0.35 -11.90
CA GLN A 19 -15.01 1.67 -12.09
C GLN A 19 -15.80 2.49 -13.12
N ASP A 20 -15.86 3.80 -12.91
CA ASP A 20 -16.39 4.77 -13.88
C ASP A 20 -15.21 5.41 -14.63
N ASP A 21 -15.30 5.48 -15.96
CA ASP A 21 -14.26 6.04 -16.82
C ASP A 21 -13.92 7.50 -16.49
N GLN A 22 -14.86 8.25 -15.89
CA GLN A 22 -14.64 9.63 -15.47
C GLN A 22 -13.77 9.75 -14.21
N LEU A 23 -13.69 8.70 -13.38
CA LEU A 23 -12.93 8.70 -12.12
C LEU A 23 -11.45 8.34 -12.30
N GLY A 24 -11.08 7.76 -13.44
CA GLY A 24 -9.72 7.28 -13.68
C GLY A 24 -9.40 6.02 -12.86
N ASP A 25 -8.13 5.86 -12.45
CA ASP A 25 -7.68 4.70 -11.70
C ASP A 25 -8.06 4.79 -10.22
N VAL A 26 -8.96 3.89 -9.80
CA VAL A 26 -9.48 3.79 -8.43
C VAL A 26 -8.90 2.60 -7.66
N GLN A 27 -7.92 1.89 -8.24
CA GLN A 27 -7.28 0.75 -7.60
C GLN A 27 -6.39 1.17 -6.43
N VAL A 28 -6.12 0.21 -5.53
CA VAL A 28 -5.27 0.42 -4.36
C VAL A 28 -3.94 -0.31 -4.49
N TYR A 29 -2.89 0.36 -4.00
CA TYR A 29 -1.49 -0.01 -4.14
C TYR A 29 -0.75 0.29 -2.83
N PRO A 30 -0.17 -0.72 -2.16
CA PRO A 30 0.55 -0.51 -0.90
C PRO A 30 1.76 0.41 -1.02
N ASP A 31 2.46 0.34 -2.15
CA ASP A 31 3.61 1.18 -2.51
C ASP A 31 3.22 2.63 -2.84
N ALA A 32 1.98 2.88 -3.27
CA ALA A 32 1.41 4.22 -3.36
C ALA A 32 0.87 4.73 -2.01
N GLY A 33 0.87 3.89 -0.98
CA GLY A 33 0.40 4.23 0.36
C GLY A 33 -1.12 4.27 0.53
N THR A 34 -1.88 3.71 -0.41
CA THR A 34 -3.35 3.62 -0.36
C THR A 34 -3.85 2.39 0.40
N VAL A 35 -2.95 1.55 0.93
CA VAL A 35 -3.27 0.38 1.76
C VAL A 35 -2.64 0.51 3.16
N ALA A 36 -3.44 0.21 4.18
CA ALA A 36 -3.01 0.10 5.57
C ALA A 36 -3.18 -1.34 6.08
N PHE A 37 -2.25 -1.77 6.92
CA PHE A 37 -2.28 -3.06 7.62
C PHE A 37 -2.60 -2.80 9.08
N SER A 38 -3.56 -3.53 9.64
CA SER A 38 -3.95 -3.35 11.04
C SER A 38 -4.33 -4.66 11.70
N ALA A 39 -4.19 -4.70 13.02
CA ALA A 39 -4.76 -5.73 13.87
C ALA A 39 -5.53 -5.05 15.00
N GLY A 40 -6.85 -4.92 14.82
CA GLY A 40 -7.72 -4.17 15.72
C GLY A 40 -7.64 -4.61 17.18
N LEU A 41 -7.61 -5.93 17.43
CA LEU A 41 -7.52 -6.49 18.78
C LEU A 41 -6.25 -6.05 19.55
N HIS A 42 -5.14 -5.89 18.83
CA HIS A 42 -3.86 -5.50 19.42
C HIS A 42 -3.58 -4.00 19.32
N GLY A 43 -4.52 -3.22 18.76
CA GLY A 43 -4.47 -1.75 18.75
C GLY A 43 -3.37 -1.15 17.86
N TRP A 44 -2.88 -1.88 16.85
CA TRP A 44 -1.85 -1.34 15.94
C TRP A 44 -2.32 -1.32 14.49
N ALA A 45 -1.80 -0.32 13.76
CA ALA A 45 -1.93 -0.17 12.32
C ALA A 45 -0.70 0.52 11.73
N PHE A 46 -0.37 0.21 10.49
CA PHE A 46 0.71 0.89 9.77
C PHE A 46 0.45 0.93 8.26
N THR A 47 1.09 1.89 7.59
CA THR A 47 1.27 1.94 6.14
C THR A 47 2.76 1.84 5.81
N LEU A 48 3.10 1.44 4.58
CA LEU A 48 4.51 1.38 4.15
C LEU A 48 5.20 2.74 4.22
N ASN A 49 4.46 3.84 4.04
CA ASN A 49 4.96 5.20 4.16
C ASN A 49 5.61 5.51 5.52
N ARG A 50 5.13 4.88 6.60
CA ARG A 50 5.73 5.06 7.94
C ARG A 50 7.14 4.47 8.00
N PHE A 51 7.32 3.26 7.45
CA PHE A 51 8.62 2.60 7.36
C PHE A 51 9.53 3.29 6.35
N ALA A 52 8.99 3.70 5.21
CA ALA A 52 9.73 4.41 4.18
C ALA A 52 10.40 5.66 4.72
N ARG A 53 9.71 6.49 5.51
CA ARG A 53 10.31 7.68 6.16
C ARG A 53 11.40 7.33 7.17
N MET A 54 11.20 6.26 7.94
CA MET A 54 12.19 5.82 8.94
C MET A 54 13.48 5.32 8.27
N TYR A 55 13.35 4.51 7.22
CA TYR A 55 14.49 3.96 6.49
C TYR A 55 15.12 4.97 5.52
N ALA A 56 14.34 5.87 4.92
CA ALA A 56 14.84 6.97 4.10
C ALA A 56 15.91 7.79 4.83
N LYS A 57 15.64 8.17 6.08
CA LYS A 57 16.60 8.90 6.92
C LYS A 57 17.88 8.09 7.20
N LYS A 58 17.75 6.77 7.37
CA LYS A 58 18.89 5.88 7.66
C LYS A 58 19.78 5.65 6.44
N PHE A 59 19.18 5.49 5.27
CA PHE A 59 19.88 5.13 4.03
C PHE A 59 20.17 6.33 3.12
N GLY A 60 19.70 7.54 3.47
CA GLY A 60 19.88 8.73 2.65
C GLY A 60 19.15 8.67 1.31
N VAL A 61 18.03 7.94 1.26
CA VAL A 61 17.22 7.76 0.03
C VAL A 61 15.90 8.49 0.20
N GLU A 62 15.34 9.01 -0.90
CA GLU A 62 14.02 9.63 -0.89
C GLU A 62 12.92 8.66 -0.39
N PRO A 63 11.99 9.10 0.47
CA PRO A 63 10.91 8.25 0.98
C PRO A 63 10.08 7.58 -0.11
N ALA A 64 9.72 8.28 -1.18
CA ALA A 64 8.92 7.71 -2.27
C ALA A 64 9.62 6.51 -2.93
N LYS A 65 10.92 6.65 -3.22
CA LYS A 65 11.77 5.59 -3.75
C LYS A 65 12.00 4.46 -2.76
N MET A 66 11.94 4.74 -1.46
CA MET A 66 11.98 3.71 -0.42
C MET A 66 10.65 2.94 -0.38
N THR A 67 9.51 3.61 -0.45
CA THR A 67 8.18 2.97 -0.42
C THR A 67 8.03 1.95 -1.56
N SER A 68 8.47 2.30 -2.77
CA SER A 68 8.42 1.39 -3.93
C SER A 68 9.32 0.15 -3.80
N ARG A 69 10.23 0.12 -2.82
CA ARG A 69 11.12 -1.03 -2.53
C ARG A 69 10.62 -1.87 -1.37
N LEU A 70 9.59 -1.41 -0.65
CA LEU A 70 9.03 -2.09 0.51
C LEU A 70 7.85 -3.01 0.15
N TRP A 71 7.43 -3.02 -1.11
CA TRP A 71 6.39 -3.87 -1.67
C TRP A 71 6.80 -4.38 -3.05
N GLY A 72 6.50 -5.64 -3.35
CA GLY A 72 7.04 -6.35 -4.51
C GLY A 72 7.46 -7.76 -4.15
#